data_AF-A0A316PUN9-F1
#
_entry.id   AF-A0A316PUN9-F1
#
_cell.length_a   1.000
_cell.length_b   1.000
_cell.length_c   1.000
_cell.angle_alpha   90.00
_cell.angle_beta   90.00
_cell.angle_gamma   90.00
#
_symmetry.space_group_name_H-M   'P 1'
#
loop_
_entity.id
_entity.type
_entity.pdbx_description
1 polymer ?
#
loop_
_entity_poly.entity_id
_entity_poly.type
_entity_poly.pdbx_seq_one_letter_code
_entity_poly.pdbx_strand_id
1 'polypeptide(L)'
;MKIIRYSSTAFTPQKQTHHIRIFEAWQNLNPKDYPGMEYIMQQLKQQHTLFYNNHKEDLQEGLWFFIDGYKDNQSLNHLKHKVPCYEAEVPDDIMVYDCNLEKVIPLTNPLVYWAGCYIPKRLCNQITNIKRRRFK
;
A
#
# COMPACT_ATOMS: atom_id res chain seq x y z
N MET A 1 -4.84 -9.15 14.45
CA MET A 1 -5.82 -8.58 13.49
C MET A 1 -6.09 -9.52 12.34
N LYS A 2 -7.35 -9.69 11.92
CA LYS A 2 -7.69 -10.44 10.69
C LYS A 2 -7.62 -9.55 9.46
N ILE A 3 -6.94 -10.05 8.43
CA ILE A 3 -6.74 -9.34 7.16
C ILE A 3 -7.16 -10.22 5.99
N ILE A 4 -7.53 -9.57 4.89
CA ILE A 4 -7.88 -10.23 3.64
C ILE A 4 -7.10 -9.64 2.47
N ARG A 5 -6.87 -10.47 1.46
CA ARG A 5 -6.21 -10.06 0.23
C ARG A 5 -6.83 -10.77 -0.96
N TYR A 6 -7.17 -10.01 -1.99
CA TYR A 6 -7.61 -10.52 -3.29
C TYR A 6 -6.40 -10.66 -4.20
N SER A 7 -6.00 -11.88 -4.49
CA SER A 7 -4.73 -12.16 -5.17
C SER A 7 -4.70 -13.57 -5.74
N SER A 8 -4.05 -13.76 -6.89
CA SER A 8 -3.73 -15.08 -7.44
C SER A 8 -2.60 -15.78 -6.69
N THR A 9 -1.74 -15.01 -6.00
CA THR A 9 -0.55 -15.50 -5.31
C THR A 9 -0.67 -15.42 -3.79
N ALA A 10 -1.89 -15.45 -3.24
CA ALA A 10 -2.13 -15.32 -1.80
C ALA A 10 -1.39 -14.10 -1.20
N PHE A 11 -0.72 -14.29 -0.06
CA PHE A 11 0.13 -13.32 0.63
C PHE A 11 1.61 -13.42 0.23
N THR A 12 1.92 -13.74 -1.03
CA THR A 12 3.29 -13.65 -1.56
C THR A 12 3.63 -12.20 -1.94
N PRO A 13 4.69 -11.60 -1.36
CA PRO A 13 5.12 -10.23 -1.67
C PRO A 13 5.36 -10.02 -3.16
N GLN A 14 5.09 -8.80 -3.63
CA GLN A 14 5.21 -8.41 -5.02
C GLN A 14 6.02 -7.12 -5.14
N LYS A 15 6.76 -6.99 -6.25
CA LYS A 15 7.48 -5.75 -6.59
C LYS A 15 6.48 -4.62 -6.84
N GLN A 16 6.70 -3.48 -6.22
CA GLN A 16 5.81 -2.30 -6.30
C GLN A 16 6.10 -1.42 -7.52
N THR A 17 6.22 -2.04 -8.70
CA THR A 17 6.67 -1.35 -9.92
C THR A 17 5.83 -0.13 -10.31
N HIS A 18 4.52 -0.14 -10.05
CA HIS A 18 3.64 1.00 -10.30
C HIS A 18 3.98 2.19 -9.40
N HIS A 19 4.08 1.98 -8.09
CA HIS A 19 4.41 3.04 -7.12
C HIS A 19 5.83 3.56 -7.32
N ILE A 20 6.79 2.68 -7.61
CA ILE A 20 8.18 3.07 -7.94
C ILE A 20 8.17 4.07 -9.11
N ARG A 21 7.42 3.80 -10.18
CA ARG A 21 7.30 4.71 -11.33
C ARG A 21 6.66 6.05 -10.97
N ILE A 22 5.68 6.06 -10.06
CA ILE A 22 5.08 7.31 -9.56
C ILE A 22 6.14 8.15 -8.83
N PHE A 23 6.96 7.53 -7.99
CA PHE A 23 8.04 8.25 -7.30
C PHE A 23 9.13 8.73 -8.25
N GLU A 24 9.51 7.94 -9.25
CA GLU A 24 10.42 8.37 -10.31
C GLU A 24 9.85 9.57 -11.10
N ALA A 25 8.55 9.57 -11.39
CA ALA A 25 7.89 10.71 -12.02
C ALA A 25 7.98 11.97 -11.15
N TRP A 26 7.73 11.85 -9.84
CA TRP A 26 7.92 12.96 -8.90
C TRP A 26 9.36 13.45 -8.81
N GLN A 27 10.34 12.54 -8.79
CA GLN A 27 11.77 12.91 -8.77
C GLN A 27 12.18 13.68 -10.03
N ASN A 28 11.66 13.27 -11.19
CA ASN A 28 11.97 13.88 -12.48
C ASN A 28 11.10 15.10 -12.81
N LEU A 29 10.05 15.37 -12.04
CA LEU A 29 9.16 16.51 -12.25
C LEU A 29 9.94 17.82 -12.16
N ASN A 30 9.83 18.67 -13.18
CA ASN A 30 10.35 20.02 -13.16
C ASN A 30 9.21 21.00 -12.86
N PRO A 31 9.19 21.69 -11.70
CA PRO A 31 8.11 22.61 -11.36
C PRO A 31 7.91 23.73 -12.38
N LYS A 32 8.95 24.11 -13.13
CA LYS A 32 8.88 25.14 -14.17
C LYS A 32 8.00 24.75 -15.36
N ASP A 33 7.68 23.45 -15.50
CA ASP A 33 6.76 22.97 -16.53
C ASP A 33 5.29 23.32 -16.18
N TYR A 34 5.04 23.90 -14.99
CA TYR A 34 3.73 24.29 -14.48
C TYR A 34 3.69 25.79 -14.13
N PRO A 35 3.61 26.70 -15.13
CA PRO A 35 3.64 28.14 -14.90
C PRO A 35 2.51 28.62 -13.97
N GLY A 36 2.85 29.43 -12.97
CA GLY A 36 1.92 29.96 -11.96
C GLY A 36 1.62 29.00 -10.80
N MET A 37 2.16 27.77 -10.84
CA MET A 37 2.01 26.75 -9.79
C MET A 37 3.37 26.21 -9.32
N GLU A 38 4.48 26.82 -9.72
CA GLU A 38 5.83 26.29 -9.53
C GLU A 38 6.14 26.05 -8.05
N TYR A 39 5.72 26.97 -7.18
CA TYR A 39 5.90 26.82 -5.73
C TYR A 39 5.14 25.61 -5.18
N ILE A 40 3.88 25.44 -5.58
CA ILE A 40 3.04 24.31 -5.13
C ILE A 40 3.61 23.00 -5.65
N MET A 41 4.00 22.94 -6.92
CA MET A 41 4.60 21.75 -7.53
C MET A 41 5.93 21.40 -6.88
N GLN A 42 6.74 22.39 -6.49
CA GLN A 42 7.97 22.17 -5.73
C GLN A 42 7.68 21.58 -4.35
N GLN A 43 6.66 22.07 -3.63
CA GLN A 43 6.28 21.52 -2.33
C GLN A 43 5.77 20.08 -2.44
N LEU A 44 4.90 19.79 -3.40
CA LEU A 44 4.39 18.43 -3.65
C LEU A 44 5.53 17.47 -4.02
N LYS A 45 6.42 17.90 -4.92
CA LYS A 45 7.63 17.14 -5.26
C LYS A 45 8.46 16.82 -4.01
N GLN A 46 8.71 17.80 -3.16
CA GLN A 46 9.46 17.59 -1.92
C GLN A 46 8.76 16.60 -0.99
N GLN A 47 7.45 16.76 -0.76
CA GLN A 47 6.66 15.86 0.09
C GLN A 47 6.73 14.40 -0.39
N HIS A 48 6.40 14.14 -1.66
CA HIS A 48 6.36 12.78 -2.18
C HIS A 48 7.75 12.13 -2.26
N THR A 49 8.77 12.89 -2.65
CA THR A 49 10.13 12.34 -2.78
C THR A 49 10.83 12.13 -1.43
N LEU A 50 10.60 13.01 -0.45
CA LEU A 50 11.17 12.86 0.89
C LEU A 50 10.69 11.57 1.56
N PHE A 51 9.38 11.32 1.54
CA PHE A 51 8.83 10.11 2.15
C PHE A 51 9.38 8.85 1.48
N TYR A 52 9.36 8.80 0.15
CA TYR A 52 9.91 7.67 -0.59
C TYR A 52 11.39 7.44 -0.30
N ASN A 53 12.20 8.49 -0.27
CA ASN A 53 13.63 8.37 0.00
C ASN A 53 13.90 7.78 1.39
N ASN A 54 13.12 8.18 2.40
CA ASN A 54 13.24 7.68 3.77
C ASN A 54 12.82 6.21 3.92
N HIS A 55 11.94 5.73 3.05
CA HIS A 55 11.34 4.40 3.13
C HIS A 55 11.63 3.53 1.89
N LYS A 56 12.63 3.89 1.09
CA LYS A 56 12.87 3.33 -0.24
C LYS A 56 12.95 1.81 -0.23
N GLU A 57 13.73 1.24 0.70
CA GLU A 57 13.92 -0.21 0.81
C GLU A 57 12.60 -0.95 1.05
N ASP A 58 11.78 -0.43 1.96
CA ASP A 58 10.47 -0.99 2.31
C ASP A 58 9.48 -0.91 1.15
N LEU A 59 9.57 0.13 0.33
CA LEU A 59 8.65 0.39 -0.78
C LEU A 59 9.02 -0.34 -2.08
N GLN A 60 10.08 -1.17 -2.10
CA GLN A 60 10.44 -1.94 -3.29
C GLN A 60 9.56 -3.18 -3.49
N GLU A 61 9.26 -3.90 -2.41
CA GLU A 61 8.58 -5.19 -2.43
C GLU A 61 7.78 -5.41 -1.15
N GLY A 62 6.53 -5.87 -1.28
CA GLY A 62 5.64 -6.06 -0.15
C GLY A 62 4.23 -6.46 -0.57
N LEU A 63 3.27 -6.23 0.31
CA LEU A 63 1.89 -6.68 0.14
C LEU A 63 0.91 -5.56 0.46
N TRP A 64 -0.04 -5.37 -0.44
CA TRP A 64 -1.30 -4.68 -0.15
C TRP A 64 -2.32 -5.67 0.41
N PHE A 65 -3.07 -5.25 1.43
CA PHE A 65 -4.18 -6.00 2.01
C PHE A 65 -5.22 -5.08 2.65
N PHE A 66 -6.35 -5.65 3.04
CA PHE A 66 -7.44 -4.98 3.75
C PHE A 66 -7.68 -5.62 5.11
N ILE A 67 -8.24 -4.86 6.04
CA ILE A 67 -8.74 -5.43 7.30
C ILE A 67 -10.08 -6.11 7.02
N ASP A 68 -10.24 -7.33 7.52
CA ASP A 68 -11.49 -8.07 7.33
C ASP A 68 -12.68 -7.33 7.96
N GLY A 69 -13.80 -7.26 7.26
CA GLY A 69 -15.00 -6.55 7.71
C GLY A 69 -15.05 -5.05 7.40
N TYR A 70 -13.93 -4.42 7.05
CA TYR A 70 -13.88 -2.98 6.72
C TYR A 70 -13.69 -2.68 5.22
N LYS A 71 -13.62 -3.72 4.38
CA LYS A 71 -13.36 -3.55 2.95
C LYS A 71 -14.39 -2.61 2.29
N ASP A 72 -13.90 -1.67 1.50
CA ASP A 72 -14.70 -0.96 0.51
C ASP A 72 -14.55 -1.68 -0.84
N ASN A 73 -15.66 -1.98 -1.53
CA ASN A 73 -15.61 -2.58 -2.86
C ASN A 73 -14.93 -1.67 -3.89
N GLN A 74 -14.89 -0.34 -3.70
CA GLN A 74 -14.19 0.59 -4.59
C GLN A 74 -12.69 0.29 -4.69
N SER A 75 -12.08 -0.15 -3.58
CA SER A 75 -10.65 -0.46 -3.53
C SER A 75 -10.26 -1.66 -4.42
N LEU A 76 -11.23 -2.46 -4.86
CA LEU A 76 -11.05 -3.60 -5.76
C LEU A 76 -11.22 -3.26 -7.24
N ASN A 77 -11.58 -2.03 -7.59
CA ASN A 77 -11.83 -1.61 -8.98
C ASN A 77 -10.59 -1.75 -9.88
N HIS A 78 -9.39 -1.83 -9.31
CA HIS A 78 -8.16 -2.07 -10.06
C HIS A 78 -8.02 -3.51 -10.58
N LEU A 79 -8.80 -4.47 -10.05
CA LEU A 79 -8.76 -5.87 -10.46
C LEU A 79 -9.49 -6.04 -11.80
N LYS A 80 -8.72 -6.32 -12.87
CA LYS A 80 -9.25 -6.54 -14.23
C LYS A 80 -10.00 -7.87 -14.41
N HIS A 81 -9.85 -8.80 -13.47
CA HIS A 81 -10.49 -10.11 -13.49
C HIS A 81 -10.73 -10.62 -12.06
N LYS A 82 -11.62 -11.60 -11.91
CA LYS A 82 -11.88 -12.24 -10.62
C LYS A 82 -10.64 -12.99 -10.13
N VAL A 83 -10.23 -12.73 -8.90
CA VAL A 83 -9.13 -13.44 -8.23
C VAL A 83 -9.61 -14.06 -6.91
N PRO A 84 -8.96 -15.12 -6.41
CA PRO A 84 -9.30 -15.68 -5.11
C PRO A 84 -9.12 -14.67 -3.98
N CYS A 85 -9.96 -14.81 -2.95
CA CYS A 85 -9.77 -14.12 -1.68
C CYS A 85 -9.01 -15.04 -0.72
N TYR A 86 -7.99 -14.49 -0.07
CA TYR A 86 -7.27 -15.13 1.02
C TYR A 86 -7.50 -14.35 2.31
N GLU A 87 -7.44 -15.05 3.43
CA GLU A 87 -7.48 -14.47 4.78
C GLU A 87 -6.25 -14.91 5.57
N ALA A 88 -5.81 -14.07 6.49
CA ALA A 88 -4.64 -14.27 7.34
C ALA A 88 -4.75 -13.43 8.62
N GLU A 89 -3.76 -13.57 9.49
CA GLU A 89 -3.64 -12.81 10.73
C GLU A 89 -2.28 -12.10 10.82
N VAL A 90 -2.28 -10.91 11.41
CA VAL A 90 -1.09 -10.10 11.70
C VAL A 90 -1.16 -9.55 13.12
N PRO A 91 -0.04 -9.16 13.76
CA PRO A 91 -0.05 -8.48 15.04
C PRO A 91 -0.86 -7.18 15.00
N ASP A 92 -1.53 -6.82 16.11
CA ASP A 92 -2.36 -5.60 16.17
C ASP A 92 -1.52 -4.32 16.26
N ASP A 93 -0.28 -4.43 16.76
CA ASP A 93 0.69 -3.34 16.92
C ASP A 93 1.59 -3.13 15.69
N ILE A 94 1.35 -3.88 14.61
CA ILE A 94 2.17 -3.78 13.40
C ILE A 94 2.01 -2.40 12.75
N MET A 95 3.16 -1.81 12.40
CA MET A 95 3.21 -0.56 11.64
C MET A 95 3.13 -0.86 10.15
N VAL A 96 2.22 -0.17 9.46
CA VAL A 96 1.97 -0.30 8.03
C VAL A 96 2.09 1.04 7.33
N TYR A 97 2.21 1.02 6.02
CA TYR A 97 2.11 2.21 5.19
C TYR A 97 0.67 2.42 4.76
N ASP A 98 0.21 3.67 4.80
CA ASP A 98 -1.13 4.03 4.33
C ASP A 98 -1.27 3.86 2.80
N CYS A 99 -2.51 3.94 2.31
CA CYS A 99 -2.81 3.74 0.88
C CYS A 99 -2.08 4.70 -0.08
N ASN A 100 -1.74 5.91 0.40
CA ASN A 100 -1.04 6.91 -0.39
C ASN A 100 0.49 6.78 -0.30
N LEU A 101 1.01 5.90 0.57
CA LEU A 101 2.43 5.78 0.86
C LEU A 101 3.03 7.12 1.28
N GLU A 102 2.39 7.78 2.24
CA GLU A 102 2.81 9.06 2.81
C GLU A 102 2.98 9.01 4.34
N LYS A 103 2.47 7.95 4.97
CA LYS A 103 2.50 7.80 6.43
C LYS A 103 2.79 6.35 6.81
N VAL A 104 3.62 6.20 7.83
CA VAL A 104 3.76 4.95 8.58
C VAL A 104 2.83 5.04 9.79
N ILE A 105 1.80 4.19 9.83
CA ILE A 105 0.72 4.27 10.82
C ILE A 105 0.45 2.89 11.42
N PRO A 106 -0.02 2.80 12.69
CA PRO A 106 -0.41 1.52 13.26
C PRO A 106 -1.61 0.97 12.49
N LEU A 107 -1.66 -0.36 12.34
CA LEU A 107 -2.75 -1.05 11.65
C LEU A 107 -4.14 -0.73 12.24
N THR A 108 -4.19 -0.43 13.54
CA THR A 108 -5.40 -0.03 14.27
C THR A 108 -5.88 1.39 13.95
N ASN A 109 -5.13 2.17 13.16
CA ASN A 109 -5.54 3.52 12.78
C ASN A 109 -6.77 3.47 11.84
N PRO A 110 -7.83 4.26 12.12
CA PRO A 110 -9.04 4.28 11.28
C PRO A 110 -8.80 4.61 9.81
N LEU A 111 -7.74 5.36 9.47
CA LEU A 111 -7.38 5.65 8.07
C LEU A 111 -7.08 4.38 7.25
N VAL A 112 -6.58 3.33 7.90
CA VAL A 112 -6.25 2.04 7.25
C VAL A 112 -7.53 1.27 6.88
N TYR A 113 -8.60 1.45 7.64
CA TYR A 113 -9.78 0.60 7.56
C TYR A 113 -10.47 0.76 6.20
N TRP A 114 -10.45 1.96 5.64
CA TRP A 114 -11.20 2.28 4.43
C TRP A 114 -10.46 1.95 3.12
N ALA A 115 -9.16 2.25 3.04
CA ALA A 115 -8.43 2.24 1.78
C ALA A 115 -7.43 1.06 1.63
N GLY A 116 -7.34 0.19 2.65
CA GLY A 116 -6.28 -0.81 2.73
C GLY A 116 -4.93 -0.20 3.09
N CYS A 117 -3.93 -1.07 3.25
CA CYS A 117 -2.58 -0.66 3.62
C CYS A 117 -1.52 -1.57 3.01
N TYR A 118 -0.29 -1.10 3.06
CA TYR A 118 0.88 -1.79 2.58
C TYR A 118 1.78 -2.25 3.73
N ILE A 119 2.25 -3.49 3.66
CA ILE A 119 3.29 -4.04 4.52
C ILE A 119 4.53 -4.39 3.69
N PRO A 120 5.72 -3.95 4.10
CA PRO A 120 6.96 -4.28 3.40
C PRO A 120 7.31 -5.77 3.57
N LYS A 121 8.05 -6.31 2.60
CA LYS A 121 8.49 -7.72 2.57
C LYS A 121 9.11 -8.16 3.90
N ARG A 122 9.96 -7.33 4.52
CA ARG A 122 10.66 -7.66 5.77
C ARG A 122 9.73 -7.96 6.94
N LEU A 123 8.49 -7.49 6.90
CA LEU A 123 7.47 -7.72 7.94
C LEU A 123 6.46 -8.81 7.54
N CYS A 124 6.52 -9.33 6.31
CA CYS A 124 5.56 -10.34 5.83
C CYS A 124 5.69 -11.68 6.54
N ASN A 125 6.81 -11.95 7.21
CA ASN A 125 6.99 -13.12 8.08
C ASN A 125 6.08 -13.10 9.33
N GLN A 126 5.51 -11.95 9.67
CA GLN A 126 4.55 -11.81 10.77
C GLN A 126 3.12 -12.19 10.35
N ILE A 127 2.89 -12.44 9.05
CA ILE A 127 1.60 -12.88 8.54
C ILE A 127 1.47 -14.38 8.79
N THR A 128 0.46 -14.76 9.57
CA THR A 128 0.21 -16.16 9.96
C THR A 128 -1.19 -16.60 9.54
N ASN A 129 -1.48 -17.89 9.69
CA ASN A 129 -2.81 -18.47 9.45
C ASN A 129 -3.37 -18.22 8.03
N ILE A 130 -2.48 -18.16 7.03
CA ILE A 130 -2.85 -17.92 5.63
C ILE A 130 -3.71 -19.08 5.11
N LYS A 131 -4.92 -18.75 4.64
CA LYS A 131 -5.80 -19.72 3.98
C LYS A 131 -6.65 -19.05 2.91
N ARG A 132 -7.07 -19.84 1.92
CA ARG A 132 -8.03 -19.39 0.92
C ARG A 132 -9.40 -19.26 1.58
N ARG A 133 -10.03 -18.10 1.45
CA ARG A 133 -11.38 -17.87 1.95
C ARG A 133 -12.36 -18.65 1.08
N ARG A 134 -13.12 -19.54 1.71
CA ARG A 134 -14.24 -20.23 1.07
C ARG A 134 -15.49 -19.42 1.38
N PHE A 135 -16.10 -18.83 0.35
CA PHE A 135 -17.44 -18.29 0.49
C PHE A 135 -18.40 -19.48 0.69
N LYS A 136 -19.18 -19.45 1.77
CA LYS A 136 -20.37 -20.30 1.89
C LYS A 136 -21.49 -19.70 1.06
#